data_AF-A0A800HB00-F1
#
_entry.id   AF-A0A800HB00-F1
#
_cell.length_a   1.000
_cell.length_b   1.000
_cell.length_c   1.000
_cell.angle_alpha   90.00
_cell.angle_beta   90.00
_cell.angle_gamma   90.00
#
_symmetry.space_group_name_H-M   'P 1'
#
loop_
_entity.id
_entity.type
_entity.pdbx_description
1 polymer ?
#
loop_
_entity_poly.entity_id
_entity_poly.type
_entity_poly.pdbx_seq_one_letter_code
_entity_poly.pdbx_strand_id
1 'polypeptide(L)'
;MFNSFVKRHLGSSDAHIQAMLSELGLTSLDELSRIVVPENILTKTSLNFLPKKSEPETINRLQEFARMNSVFQSYIGMGYYGTIVPAVIKRNILENPGWYTSYTPYQAEISQGRLEALLNFQTMVSDLTGLPLANSSLLDEGTAAAEAMLMFFNATRDPNKKTFLVSSKSHPQTIDILKTRSE
;
A
#
# COMPACT_ATOMS: atom_id res chain seq x y z
N MET A 1 -15.76 30.64 1.70
CA MET A 1 -15.27 30.51 0.31
C MET A 1 -14.28 29.35 0.29
N PHE A 2 -14.75 28.11 0.11
CA PHE A 2 -13.87 26.94 0.23
C PHE A 2 -13.04 26.79 -1.06
N ASN A 3 -11.71 26.78 -0.91
CA ASN A 3 -10.78 26.55 -2.02
C ASN A 3 -10.96 25.11 -2.55
N SER A 4 -10.92 24.94 -3.87
CA SER A 4 -11.07 23.63 -4.52
C SER A 4 -9.86 22.74 -4.20
N PHE A 5 -10.08 21.52 -3.68
CA PHE A 5 -9.01 20.54 -3.44
C PHE A 5 -8.16 20.29 -4.69
N VAL A 6 -8.78 20.31 -5.87
CA VAL A 6 -8.11 20.15 -7.17
C VAL A 6 -6.97 21.17 -7.34
N LYS A 7 -7.16 22.42 -6.90
CA LYS A 7 -6.12 23.46 -6.98
C LYS A 7 -4.98 23.27 -5.99
N ARG A 8 -5.17 22.49 -4.92
CA ARG A 8 -4.10 22.11 -3.97
C ARG A 8 -3.36 20.86 -4.41
N HIS A 9 -4.07 19.94 -5.08
CA HIS A 9 -3.54 18.68 -5.55
C HIS A 9 -2.74 18.83 -6.85
N LEU A 10 -3.23 19.62 -7.81
CA LEU A 10 -2.52 19.90 -9.05
C LEU A 10 -1.47 20.99 -8.83
N GLY A 11 -0.20 20.68 -9.08
CA GLY A 11 0.90 21.64 -8.93
C GLY A 11 0.99 22.68 -10.05
N SER A 12 0.39 22.41 -11.21
CA SER A 12 0.43 23.33 -12.36
C SER A 12 -0.72 24.34 -12.32
N SER A 13 -0.40 25.62 -12.49
CA SER A 13 -1.38 26.69 -12.71
C SER A 13 -1.83 26.74 -14.17
N ASP A 14 -2.90 27.47 -14.45
CA ASP A 14 -3.36 27.68 -15.83
C ASP A 14 -2.27 28.30 -16.71
N ALA A 15 -1.46 29.22 -16.16
CA ALA A 15 -0.32 29.80 -16.87
C ALA A 15 0.78 28.76 -17.16
N HIS A 16 1.08 27.86 -16.22
CA HIS A 16 2.03 26.75 -16.46
C HIS A 16 1.51 25.82 -17.56
N ILE A 17 0.22 25.48 -17.51
CA ILE A 17 -0.42 24.61 -18.51
C ILE A 17 -0.31 25.23 -19.90
N GLN A 18 -0.62 26.52 -20.04
CA GLN A 18 -0.52 27.21 -21.33
C GLN A 18 0.92 27.30 -21.85
N ALA A 19 1.90 27.56 -20.97
CA ALA A 19 3.31 27.56 -21.37
C ALA A 19 3.77 26.17 -21.87
N MET A 20 3.39 25.09 -21.17
CA MET A 20 3.71 23.72 -21.58
C MET A 20 3.01 23.33 -22.89
N LEU A 21 1.75 23.72 -23.08
CA LEU A 21 1.03 23.47 -24.34
C LEU A 21 1.69 24.20 -25.51
N SER A 22 2.09 25.45 -25.33
CA SER A 22 2.78 26.23 -26.36
C SER A 22 4.11 25.61 -26.76
N GLU A 23 4.90 25.08 -25.81
CA GLU A 23 6.15 24.37 -26.09
C GLU A 23 5.92 23.12 -26.94
N LEU A 24 4.80 22.43 -26.72
CA LEU A 24 4.38 21.26 -27.50
C LEU A 24 3.71 21.63 -28.83
N GLY A 25 3.51 22.92 -29.13
CA GLY A 25 2.78 23.38 -30.32
C GLY A 25 1.28 23.08 -30.29
N LEU A 26 0.70 22.91 -29.09
CA LEU A 26 -0.71 22.58 -28.86
C LEU A 26 -1.47 23.75 -28.25
N THR A 27 -2.79 23.73 -28.38
CA THR A 27 -3.68 24.81 -27.92
C THR A 27 -4.52 24.43 -26.71
N SER A 28 -4.68 23.14 -26.41
CA SER A 28 -5.50 22.66 -25.29
C SER A 28 -5.09 21.28 -24.76
N LEU A 29 -5.51 20.98 -23.52
CA LEU A 29 -5.37 19.65 -22.93
C LEU A 29 -6.23 18.59 -23.65
N ASP A 30 -7.35 19.01 -24.25
CA ASP A 30 -8.21 18.12 -25.05
C ASP A 30 -7.50 17.68 -26.34
N GLU A 31 -6.81 18.61 -27.00
CA GLU A 31 -5.98 18.32 -28.17
C GLU A 31 -4.85 17.35 -27.82
N LEU A 32 -4.12 17.61 -26.72
CA LEU A 32 -3.08 16.70 -26.21
C LEU A 32 -3.65 15.30 -25.94
N SER A 33 -4.81 15.21 -25.30
CA SER A 33 -5.43 13.92 -24.95
C SER A 33 -5.78 13.10 -26.20
N ARG A 34 -6.27 13.73 -27.27
CA ARG A 34 -6.62 13.06 -28.54
C ARG A 34 -5.40 12.59 -29.34
N ILE A 35 -4.26 13.24 -29.17
CA ILE A 35 -2.99 12.83 -29.80
C ILE A 35 -2.40 11.61 -29.07
N VAL A 36 -2.49 11.58 -27.74
CA VAL A 36 -1.86 10.54 -26.91
C VAL A 36 -2.71 9.28 -26.80
N VAL A 37 -4.03 9.43 -26.65
CA VAL A 37 -4.95 8.30 -26.43
C VAL A 37 -5.65 7.94 -27.74
N PRO A 38 -5.50 6.71 -28.27
CA PRO A 38 -6.20 6.28 -29.48
C PRO A 38 -7.72 6.45 -29.38
N GLU A 39 -8.35 6.98 -30.43
CA GLU A 39 -9.77 7.33 -30.40
C GLU A 39 -10.68 6.12 -30.10
N ASN A 40 -10.31 4.93 -30.56
CA ASN A 40 -11.10 3.71 -30.38
C ASN A 40 -11.21 3.24 -28.92
N ILE A 41 -10.34 3.72 -28.03
CA ILE A 41 -10.40 3.46 -26.58
C ILE A 41 -10.69 4.71 -25.75
N LEU A 42 -10.81 5.88 -26.38
CA LEU A 42 -11.12 7.13 -25.71
C LEU A 42 -12.60 7.16 -25.30
N THR A 43 -12.85 7.20 -24.00
CA THR A 43 -14.20 7.26 -23.46
C THR A 43 -14.94 8.52 -23.94
N LYS A 44 -16.05 8.32 -24.66
CA LYS A 44 -16.94 9.41 -25.12
C LYS A 44 -18.03 9.78 -24.10
N THR A 45 -18.13 9.00 -23.02
CA THR A 45 -19.14 9.16 -21.97
C THR A 45 -18.58 9.93 -20.79
N SER A 46 -19.29 10.97 -20.36
CA SER A 46 -18.97 11.63 -19.10
C SER A 46 -19.19 10.66 -17.95
N LEU A 47 -18.21 10.55 -17.06
CA LEU A 47 -18.35 9.77 -15.84
C LEU A 47 -19.37 10.47 -14.93
N ASN A 48 -20.43 9.76 -14.57
CA ASN A 48 -21.46 10.27 -13.65
C ASN A 48 -20.94 10.23 -12.21
N PHE A 49 -20.16 11.25 -11.83
CA PHE A 49 -19.63 11.38 -10.48
C PHE A 49 -20.66 12.03 -9.54
N LEU A 50 -20.59 11.65 -8.26
CA LEU A 50 -21.27 12.40 -7.21
C LEU A 50 -20.73 13.84 -7.14
N PRO A 51 -21.53 14.80 -6.64
CA PRO A 51 -21.08 16.17 -6.45
C PRO A 51 -19.78 16.23 -5.64
N LYS A 52 -18.82 17.01 -6.12
CA LYS A 52 -17.53 17.21 -5.46
C LYS A 52 -17.75 17.81 -4.07
N LYS A 53 -17.05 17.28 -3.08
CA LYS A 53 -17.00 17.84 -1.72
C LYS A 53 -15.71 18.63 -1.54
N SER A 54 -15.76 19.70 -0.78
CA SER A 54 -14.56 20.35 -0.27
C SER A 54 -13.82 19.42 0.71
N GLU A 55 -12.57 19.77 1.02
CA GLU A 55 -11.76 18.99 1.95
C GLU A 55 -12.37 18.91 3.36
N PRO A 56 -12.86 20.01 3.98
CA PRO A 56 -13.54 19.94 5.28
C PRO A 56 -14.83 19.09 5.23
N GLU A 57 -15.64 19.22 4.18
CA GLU A 57 -16.84 18.40 4.02
C GLU A 57 -16.51 16.91 3.88
N THR A 58 -15.41 16.58 3.19
CA THR A 58 -14.94 15.21 3.04
C THR A 58 -14.50 14.63 4.38
N ILE A 59 -13.72 15.37 5.16
CA ILE A 59 -13.28 14.95 6.50
C ILE A 59 -14.49 14.71 7.40
N ASN A 60 -15.43 15.66 7.46
CA ASN A 60 -16.64 15.53 8.26
C ASN A 60 -17.47 14.30 7.84
N ARG A 61 -17.63 14.08 6.53
CA ARG A 61 -18.36 12.92 6.02
C ARG A 61 -17.68 11.59 6.37
N LEU A 62 -16.35 11.52 6.30
CA LEU A 62 -15.60 10.33 6.73
C LEU A 62 -15.73 10.09 8.24
N GLN A 63 -15.76 11.15 9.05
CA GLN A 63 -16.02 11.02 10.48
C GLN A 63 -17.42 10.50 10.79
N GLU A 64 -18.44 10.90 10.03
CA GLU A 64 -19.79 10.33 10.16
C GLU A 64 -19.80 8.82 9.92
N PHE A 65 -19.12 8.35 8.87
CA PHE A 65 -18.98 6.91 8.61
C PHE A 65 -18.18 6.20 9.70
N ALA A 66 -17.07 6.79 10.15
CA ALA A 66 -16.24 6.22 11.20
C ALA A 66 -17.01 6.05 12.52
N ARG A 67 -17.93 6.95 12.85
CA ARG A 67 -18.80 6.87 14.03
C ARG A 67 -19.83 5.75 13.99
N MET A 68 -20.08 5.16 12.81
CA MET A 68 -20.95 3.98 12.67
C MET A 68 -20.25 2.69 13.13
N ASN A 69 -18.91 2.69 13.22
CA ASN A 69 -18.15 1.55 13.71
C ASN A 69 -18.23 1.46 15.24
N SER A 70 -18.33 0.23 15.75
CA SER A 70 -18.26 -0.04 17.20
C SER A 70 -16.88 -0.58 17.55
N VAL A 71 -16.16 0.12 18.43
CA VAL A 71 -14.82 -0.28 18.88
C VAL A 71 -14.93 -1.12 20.15
N PHE A 72 -14.66 -2.42 20.05
CA PHE A 72 -14.69 -3.35 21.17
C PHE A 72 -13.28 -3.72 21.65
N GLN A 73 -13.18 -4.11 22.92
CA GLN A 73 -12.04 -4.91 23.38
C GLN A 73 -12.16 -6.31 22.78
N SER A 74 -11.41 -6.53 21.70
CA SER A 74 -11.51 -7.76 20.92
C SER A 74 -10.46 -8.77 21.36
N TYR A 75 -10.90 -9.87 21.97
CA TYR A 75 -10.05 -11.00 22.37
C TYR A 75 -10.24 -12.23 21.47
N ILE A 76 -10.64 -12.01 20.22
CA ILE A 76 -10.85 -13.07 19.21
C ILE A 76 -9.52 -13.78 18.89
N GLY A 77 -8.41 -13.05 18.88
CA GLY A 77 -7.09 -13.57 18.51
C GLY A 77 -6.99 -13.79 17.01
N MET A 78 -6.69 -15.02 16.59
CA MET A 78 -6.59 -15.41 15.17
C MET A 78 -5.57 -14.59 14.36
N GLY A 79 -4.44 -14.23 14.97
CA GLY A 79 -3.36 -13.49 14.31
C GLY A 79 -3.43 -11.97 14.48
N TYR A 80 -4.52 -11.43 15.05
CA TYR A 80 -4.66 -10.00 15.33
C TYR A 80 -4.87 -9.78 16.83
N TYR A 81 -3.97 -9.00 17.43
CA TYR A 81 -3.96 -8.74 18.87
C TYR A 81 -3.86 -7.24 19.11
N GLY A 82 -4.70 -6.72 20.01
CA GLY A 82 -4.66 -5.30 20.38
C GLY A 82 -3.31 -4.92 20.99
N THR A 83 -2.79 -3.75 20.63
CA THR A 83 -1.52 -3.22 21.16
C THR A 83 -1.61 -1.73 21.42
N ILE A 84 -0.77 -1.23 22.32
CA ILE A 84 -0.60 0.20 22.56
C ILE A 84 0.47 0.69 21.60
N VAL A 85 0.06 1.41 20.55
CA VAL A 85 1.02 2.06 19.64
C VAL A 85 1.66 3.24 20.37
N PRO A 86 3.00 3.26 20.57
CA PRO A 86 3.65 4.37 21.26
C PRO A 86 3.37 5.70 20.56
N ALA A 87 2.91 6.70 21.33
CA ALA A 87 2.47 7.98 20.78
C ALA A 87 3.58 8.70 20.00
N VAL A 88 4.85 8.54 20.42
CA VAL A 88 6.01 9.10 19.73
C VAL A 88 6.22 8.49 18.34
N ILE A 89 5.94 7.20 18.15
CA ILE A 89 6.01 6.51 16.86
C ILE A 89 4.85 6.95 15.97
N LYS A 90 3.63 6.95 16.52
CA LYS A 90 2.43 7.40 15.79
C LYS A 90 2.61 8.81 15.22
N ARG A 91 3.02 9.76 16.06
CA ARG A 91 3.14 11.17 15.67
C ARG A 91 4.32 11.43 14.74
N ASN A 92 5.49 10.87 15.03
CA ASN A 92 6.73 11.28 14.35
C ASN A 92 7.13 10.39 13.17
N ILE A 93 6.50 9.21 13.01
CA ILE A 93 6.73 8.30 11.89
C ILE A 93 5.43 8.15 11.08
N LEU A 94 4.38 7.57 11.65
CA LEU A 94 3.15 7.25 10.89
C LEU A 94 2.44 8.49 10.35
N GLU A 95 2.36 9.57 11.13
CA GLU A 95 1.69 10.82 10.75
C GLU A 95 2.65 11.85 10.12
N ASN A 96 3.92 11.48 9.88
CA ASN A 96 4.95 12.39 9.36
C ASN A 96 5.23 12.14 7.86
N PRO A 97 4.92 13.10 6.97
CA PRO A 97 5.16 12.93 5.52
C PRO A 97 6.62 12.69 5.16
N GLY A 98 7.58 13.11 5.99
CA GLY A 98 9.00 12.80 5.78
C GLY A 98 9.32 11.30 5.78
N TRP A 99 8.46 10.47 6.39
CA TRP A 99 8.60 9.01 6.43
C TRP A 99 7.76 8.27 5.39
N TYR A 100 6.54 8.73 5.10
CA TYR A 100 5.60 7.98 4.24
C TYR A 100 5.49 8.47 2.79
N THR A 101 6.10 9.60 2.43
CA THR A 101 6.02 10.11 1.03
C THR A 101 7.09 9.54 0.11
N SER A 102 8.24 9.10 0.67
CA SER A 102 9.29 8.43 -0.10
C SER A 102 8.87 7.00 -0.48
N TYR A 103 9.37 6.50 -1.62
CA TYR A 103 9.10 5.15 -2.09
C TYR A 103 10.29 4.21 -1.83
N THR A 104 10.33 3.06 -2.53
CA THR A 104 11.39 2.06 -2.45
C THR A 104 12.79 2.70 -2.48
N PRO A 105 13.72 2.29 -1.60
CA PRO A 105 15.08 2.83 -1.52
C PRO A 105 15.99 2.39 -2.67
N TYR A 106 15.62 2.69 -3.92
CA TYR A 106 16.46 2.44 -5.09
C TYR A 106 17.72 3.31 -5.13
N GLN A 107 17.69 4.50 -4.52
CA GLN A 107 18.83 5.41 -4.39
C GLN A 107 19.32 5.40 -2.95
N ALA A 108 20.27 4.51 -2.64
CA ALA A 108 20.64 4.18 -1.27
C ALA A 108 21.25 5.37 -0.51
N GLU A 109 22.03 6.20 -1.19
CA GLU A 109 22.77 7.35 -0.65
C GLU A 109 21.85 8.38 0.00
N ILE A 110 20.65 8.56 -0.55
CA ILE A 110 19.62 9.48 -0.05
C ILE A 110 18.50 8.75 0.71
N SER A 111 18.74 7.49 1.10
CA SER A 111 17.73 6.61 1.69
C SER A 111 18.19 5.90 2.97
N GLN A 112 19.37 6.26 3.49
CA GLN A 112 20.01 5.56 4.61
C GLN A 112 19.11 5.44 5.85
N GLY A 113 18.37 6.49 6.22
CA GLY A 113 17.52 6.45 7.42
C GLY A 113 16.46 5.33 7.41
N ARG A 114 15.78 5.09 6.29
CA ARG A 114 14.80 3.98 6.19
C ARG A 114 15.46 2.63 5.97
N LEU A 115 16.61 2.59 5.28
CA LEU A 115 17.39 1.35 5.12
C LEU A 115 17.89 0.84 6.47
N GLU A 116 18.37 1.73 7.34
CA GLU A 116 18.75 1.39 8.71
C GLU A 116 17.56 0.89 9.54
N ALA A 117 16.41 1.55 9.45
CA ALA A 117 15.19 1.09 10.13
C ALA A 117 14.74 -0.31 9.66
N LEU A 118 14.86 -0.61 8.36
CA LEU A 118 14.56 -1.94 7.81
C LEU A 118 15.60 -2.98 8.23
N LEU A 119 16.88 -2.60 8.36
CA LEU A 119 17.90 -3.48 8.91
C LEU A 119 17.62 -3.78 10.38
N ASN A 120 17.20 -2.79 11.18
CA ASN A 120 16.77 -3.01 12.56
C ASN A 120 15.58 -3.97 12.65
N PHE A 121 14.63 -3.89 11.71
CA PHE A 121 13.54 -4.86 11.60
C PHE A 121 14.06 -6.28 11.31
N GLN A 122 14.99 -6.43 10.35
CA GLN A 122 15.59 -7.73 10.03
C GLN A 122 16.34 -8.33 11.22
N THR A 123 17.13 -7.52 11.92
CA THR A 123 17.85 -7.93 13.13
C THR A 123 16.87 -8.36 14.22
N MET A 124 15.84 -7.56 14.50
CA MET A 124 14.80 -7.90 15.49
C MET A 124 14.13 -9.24 15.17
N VAL A 125 13.75 -9.49 13.91
CA VAL A 125 13.13 -10.75 13.50
C VAL A 125 14.12 -11.91 13.64
N SER A 126 15.37 -11.72 13.23
CA SER A 126 16.43 -12.74 13.33
C SER A 126 16.72 -13.12 14.78
N ASP A 127 16.87 -12.12 15.67
CA ASP A 127 17.12 -12.32 17.10
C ASP A 127 15.95 -13.05 17.79
N LEU A 128 14.70 -12.68 17.48
CA LEU A 128 13.52 -13.30 18.08
C LEU A 128 13.24 -14.71 17.58
N THR A 129 13.53 -15.00 16.31
CA THR A 129 13.28 -16.32 15.70
C THR A 129 14.47 -17.28 15.81
N GLY A 130 15.66 -16.75 16.08
CA GLY A 130 16.91 -17.51 16.05
C GLY A 130 17.35 -17.94 14.64
N LEU A 131 16.73 -17.40 13.60
CA LEU A 131 17.11 -17.66 12.21
C LEU A 131 18.19 -16.67 11.74
N PRO A 132 19.11 -17.09 10.85
CA PRO A 132 20.26 -16.26 10.50
C PRO A 132 19.94 -15.05 9.64
N LEU A 133 18.80 -15.05 8.94
CA LEU A 133 18.42 -14.01 7.99
C LEU A 133 16.90 -13.81 7.99
N ALA A 134 16.50 -12.54 7.84
CA ALA A 134 15.13 -12.13 7.60
C ALA A 134 15.09 -11.12 6.44
N ASN A 135 13.95 -11.05 5.75
CA ASN A 135 13.72 -10.05 4.72
C ASN A 135 13.16 -8.74 5.32
N SER A 136 12.91 -7.74 4.48
CA SER A 136 12.37 -6.43 4.88
C SER A 136 10.84 -6.37 4.90
N SER A 137 10.15 -7.44 5.34
CA SER A 137 8.69 -7.67 5.37
C SER A 137 8.08 -8.45 4.18
N LEU A 138 6.88 -8.97 4.41
CA LEU A 138 5.92 -9.50 3.43
C LEU A 138 4.54 -8.88 3.73
N LEU A 139 3.52 -9.21 2.93
CA LEU A 139 2.20 -8.57 3.01
C LEU A 139 1.44 -8.92 4.30
N ASP A 140 1.35 -10.21 4.64
CA ASP A 140 0.67 -10.71 5.85
C ASP A 140 1.17 -12.13 6.22
N GLU A 141 0.66 -12.68 7.32
CA GLU A 141 1.04 -14.03 7.81
C GLU A 141 0.72 -15.14 6.80
N GLY A 142 -0.47 -15.11 6.20
CA GLY A 142 -0.93 -16.17 5.31
C GLY A 142 -0.13 -16.23 4.01
N THR A 143 0.13 -15.07 3.42
CA THR A 143 1.00 -14.95 2.23
C THR A 143 2.46 -15.27 2.56
N ALA A 144 2.96 -14.91 3.75
CA ALA A 144 4.29 -15.32 4.20
C ALA A 144 4.42 -16.86 4.34
N ALA A 145 3.39 -17.52 4.87
CA ALA A 145 3.34 -18.98 4.94
C ALA A 145 3.32 -19.62 3.54
N ALA A 146 2.61 -19.02 2.59
CA ALA A 146 2.60 -19.48 1.20
C ALA A 146 3.96 -19.30 0.50
N GLU A 147 4.65 -18.18 0.73
CA GLU A 147 6.02 -17.99 0.23
C GLU A 147 6.99 -19.01 0.82
N ALA A 148 6.83 -19.37 2.10
CA ALA A 148 7.60 -20.46 2.71
C ALA A 148 7.30 -21.82 2.06
N MET A 149 6.04 -22.12 1.75
CA MET A 149 5.64 -23.33 1.01
C MET A 149 6.32 -23.38 -0.37
N LEU A 150 6.30 -22.27 -1.12
CA LEU A 150 6.96 -22.17 -2.42
C LEU A 150 8.48 -22.28 -2.32
N MET A 151 9.09 -21.69 -1.28
CA MET A 151 10.52 -21.83 -1.02
C MET A 151 10.90 -23.30 -0.78
N PHE A 152 10.15 -24.03 0.04
CA PHE A 152 10.38 -25.48 0.25
C PHE A 152 10.14 -26.29 -1.01
N PHE A 153 9.09 -25.97 -1.78
CA PHE A 153 8.84 -26.62 -3.06
C PHE A 153 10.05 -26.44 -3.99
N ASN A 154 10.58 -25.23 -4.15
CA ASN A 154 11.71 -24.95 -5.03
C ASN A 154 13.03 -25.57 -4.53
N ALA A 155 13.27 -25.59 -3.22
CA ALA A 155 14.48 -26.18 -2.64
C ALA A 155 14.49 -27.72 -2.66
N THR A 156 13.31 -28.35 -2.66
CA THR A 156 13.19 -29.82 -2.65
C THR A 156 13.57 -30.42 -4.00
N ARG A 157 14.47 -31.41 -4.00
CA ARG A 157 14.99 -32.04 -5.22
C ARG A 157 14.18 -33.26 -5.70
N ASP A 158 13.30 -33.80 -4.87
CA ASP A 158 12.44 -34.92 -5.25
C ASP A 158 11.50 -34.51 -6.40
N PRO A 159 11.57 -35.15 -7.58
CA PRO A 159 10.68 -34.84 -8.69
C PRO A 159 9.19 -35.14 -8.40
N ASN A 160 8.89 -35.96 -7.39
CA ASN A 160 7.53 -36.32 -7.00
C ASN A 160 6.95 -35.41 -5.90
N LYS A 161 7.63 -34.32 -5.54
CA LYS A 161 7.15 -33.34 -4.56
C LYS A 161 5.79 -32.78 -5.01
N LYS A 162 4.74 -33.08 -4.25
CA LYS A 162 3.37 -32.62 -4.52
C LYS A 162 2.53 -32.43 -3.26
N THR A 163 3.13 -32.66 -2.10
CA THR A 163 2.41 -32.68 -0.82
C THR A 163 3.14 -31.79 0.16
N PHE A 164 2.41 -30.82 0.71
CA PHE A 164 2.86 -29.95 1.78
C PHE A 164 1.97 -30.19 3.00
N LEU A 165 2.57 -30.52 4.14
CA LEU A 165 1.84 -30.84 5.35
C LEU A 165 1.56 -29.57 6.15
N VAL A 166 0.29 -29.31 6.45
CA VAL A 166 -0.16 -28.15 7.22
C VAL A 166 -0.85 -28.64 8.49
N SER A 167 -0.50 -28.06 9.63
CA SER A 167 -1.17 -28.35 10.90
C SER A 167 -2.60 -27.81 10.88
N SER A 168 -3.57 -28.62 11.31
CA SER A 168 -4.95 -28.17 11.50
C SER A 168 -5.13 -27.13 12.62
N LYS A 169 -4.07 -26.88 13.40
CA LYS A 169 -4.04 -25.87 14.47
C LYS A 169 -3.56 -24.49 14.00
N SER A 170 -3.13 -24.36 12.75
CA SER A 170 -2.82 -23.06 12.16
C SER A 170 -4.08 -22.21 12.02
N HIS A 171 -3.92 -20.90 11.87
CA HIS A 171 -5.07 -20.02 11.68
C HIS A 171 -5.83 -20.36 10.39
N PRO A 172 -7.18 -20.35 10.41
CA PRO A 172 -7.98 -20.81 9.28
C PRO A 172 -7.71 -19.99 8.01
N GLN A 173 -7.54 -18.67 8.12
CA GLN A 173 -7.21 -17.82 6.97
C GLN A 173 -5.83 -18.14 6.37
N THR A 174 -4.86 -18.55 7.20
CA THR A 174 -3.53 -19.00 6.73
C THR A 174 -3.65 -20.31 5.97
N ILE A 175 -4.46 -21.26 6.47
CA ILE A 175 -4.73 -22.53 5.78
C ILE A 175 -5.42 -22.30 4.43
N ASP A 176 -6.39 -21.39 4.36
CA ASP A 176 -7.12 -21.12 3.12
C ASP A 176 -6.24 -20.45 2.06
N ILE A 177 -5.33 -19.56 2.45
CA ILE A 177 -4.33 -18.98 1.54
C ILE A 177 -3.36 -20.07 1.03
N LEU A 178 -2.89 -20.96 1.91
CA LEU A 178 -2.02 -22.07 1.52
C LEU A 178 -2.71 -22.99 0.50
N LYS A 179 -3.97 -23.35 0.73
CA LYS A 179 -4.77 -24.13 -0.22
C LYS A 179 -4.86 -23.43 -1.58
N THR A 180 -5.27 -22.16 -1.58
CA THR A 180 -5.42 -21.34 -2.79
C THR A 180 -4.11 -21.25 -3.59
N ARG A 181 -2.95 -21.21 -2.91
CA ARG A 181 -1.64 -21.17 -3.57
C ARG A 181 -1.08 -22.52 -3.98
N SER A 182 -1.68 -23.61 -3.51
CA SER A 182 -1.30 -24.97 -3.87
C SER A 182 -2.13 -25.59 -4.99
N GLU A 183 -3.19 -24.89 -5.43
CA GLU A 183 -3.96 -25.21 -6.65
C GLU A 183 -3.15 -24.91 -7.91
#